data_AF-A0A0U3EAS0-F1
#
_entry.id   AF-A0A0U3EAS0-F1
#
_cell.length_a   1.000
_cell.length_b   1.000
_cell.length_c   1.000
_cell.angle_alpha   90.00
_cell.angle_beta   90.00
_cell.angle_gamma   90.00
#
_symmetry.space_group_name_H-M   'P 1'
#
loop_
_entity.id
_entity.type
_entity.pdbx_description
1 polymer ?
#
loop_
_entity_poly.entity_id
_entity_poly.type
_entity_poly.pdbx_seq_one_letter_code
_entity_poly.pdbx_strand_id
1 'polypeptide(L)'
;MNVAEARAREFLEKYGERGEMVVRAALEVADAYRRKGKAALGDFDFKGVVKRLKQYGVDYNPSPLLSKLEKEYALIETSYKSSNQHWWKFVDEEALRLALNEEEEDEEELDPQIAVLKVQVAALELDEAKEKLAKIINRKKMTVADKKWFKNFAFETLPLIAKVAEKVLEEGIEDPELLEAVEVIKLALKASKLAKVKVSKSLDLPLISVEE
;
A
#
# COMPACT_ATOMS: atom_id res chain seq x y z
N MET A 1 -6.76 23.13 -14.20
CA MET A 1 -5.56 22.53 -14.80
C MET A 1 -4.40 23.50 -14.70
N ASN A 2 -3.36 23.13 -13.96
CA ASN A 2 -2.14 23.95 -13.89
C ASN A 2 -1.25 23.67 -15.12
N VAL A 3 -0.27 24.55 -15.41
CA VAL A 3 0.56 24.42 -16.63
C VAL A 3 1.44 23.16 -16.62
N ALA A 4 1.89 22.71 -15.44
CA ALA A 4 2.70 21.51 -15.30
C ALA A 4 1.87 20.24 -15.56
N GLU A 5 0.63 20.21 -15.07
CA GLU A 5 -0.34 19.14 -15.25
C GLU A 5 -0.69 18.96 -16.73
N ALA A 6 -0.97 20.05 -17.45
CA ALA A 6 -1.21 20.00 -18.90
C ALA A 6 -0.02 19.39 -19.68
N ARG A 7 1.22 19.77 -19.30
CA ARG A 7 2.44 19.22 -19.90
C ARG A 7 2.66 17.75 -19.53
N ALA A 8 2.32 17.37 -18.29
CA ALA A 8 2.38 15.99 -17.84
C ALA A 8 1.43 15.11 -18.68
N ARG A 9 0.18 15.55 -18.89
CA ARG A 9 -0.76 14.83 -19.75
C ARG A 9 -0.30 14.76 -21.20
N GLU A 10 0.17 15.86 -21.78
CA GLU A 10 0.72 15.85 -23.15
C GLU A 10 1.93 14.89 -23.27
N PHE A 11 2.75 14.78 -22.23
CA PHE A 11 3.84 13.83 -22.20
C PHE A 11 3.31 12.39 -22.19
N LEU A 12 2.40 12.08 -21.26
CA LEU A 12 1.89 10.73 -21.10
C LEU A 12 1.12 10.26 -22.34
N GLU A 13 0.20 11.07 -22.89
CA GLU A 13 -0.54 10.77 -24.11
C GLU A 13 0.40 10.48 -25.30
N LYS A 14 1.51 11.22 -25.41
CA LYS A 14 2.46 11.07 -26.52
C LYS A 14 3.35 9.84 -26.40
N TYR A 15 3.73 9.46 -25.18
CA TYR A 15 4.68 8.36 -24.93
C TYR A 15 4.01 7.08 -24.40
N GLY A 16 2.70 7.13 -24.15
CA GLY A 16 1.83 6.07 -23.67
C GLY A 16 2.39 5.32 -22.45
N GLU A 17 2.12 4.02 -22.43
CA GLU A 17 2.55 3.08 -21.40
C GLU A 17 4.05 3.22 -21.02
N ARG A 18 4.93 3.49 -21.99
CA ARG A 18 6.35 3.69 -21.71
C ARG A 18 6.58 4.99 -20.93
N GLY A 19 5.92 6.07 -21.32
CA GLY A 19 5.94 7.35 -20.59
C GLY A 19 5.47 7.16 -19.15
N GLU A 20 4.30 6.54 -18.98
CA GLU A 20 3.70 6.24 -17.68
C GLU A 20 4.62 5.42 -16.80
N MET A 21 5.20 4.33 -17.31
CA MET A 21 6.12 3.48 -16.56
C MET A 21 7.34 4.24 -16.05
N VAL A 22 7.91 5.17 -16.84
CA VAL A 22 9.05 6.00 -16.37
C VAL A 22 8.62 6.96 -15.27
N VAL A 23 7.50 7.66 -15.44
CA VAL A 23 7.02 8.64 -14.46
C VAL A 23 6.65 7.93 -13.16
N ARG A 24 5.90 6.83 -13.23
CA ARG A 24 5.54 5.99 -12.09
C ARG A 24 6.78 5.47 -11.37
N ALA A 25 7.76 4.95 -12.12
CA ALA A 25 9.02 4.50 -11.55
C ALA A 25 9.77 5.61 -10.80
N ALA A 26 9.78 6.83 -11.35
CA ALA A 26 10.42 7.98 -10.72
C ALA A 26 9.72 8.38 -9.41
N LEU A 27 8.40 8.46 -9.41
CA LEU A 27 7.59 8.80 -8.23
C LEU A 27 7.77 7.77 -7.11
N GLU A 28 7.70 6.47 -7.44
CA GLU A 28 7.89 5.41 -6.45
C GLU A 28 9.31 5.36 -5.88
N VAL A 29 10.33 5.73 -6.67
CA VAL A 29 11.70 5.89 -6.18
C VAL A 29 11.80 7.04 -5.19
N ALA A 30 11.18 8.18 -5.49
CA ALA A 30 11.14 9.32 -4.59
C ALA A 30 10.45 8.98 -3.26
N ASP A 31 9.30 8.31 -3.29
CA ASP A 31 8.62 7.84 -2.08
C ASP A 31 9.49 6.88 -1.27
N ALA A 32 10.14 5.93 -1.93
CA ALA A 32 11.04 4.99 -1.27
C ALA A 32 12.24 5.69 -0.63
N TYR A 33 12.75 6.78 -1.21
CA TYR A 33 13.85 7.55 -0.65
C TYR A 33 13.43 8.40 0.54
N ARG A 34 12.27 9.06 0.45
CA ARG A 34 11.66 9.80 1.58
C ARG A 34 11.41 8.89 2.78
N ARG A 35 10.78 7.72 2.57
CA ARG A 35 10.51 6.73 3.64
C ARG A 35 11.79 6.23 4.32
N LYS A 36 12.91 6.16 3.60
CA LYS A 36 14.20 5.71 4.12
C LYS A 36 15.01 6.80 4.80
N GLY A 37 14.55 8.05 4.79
CA GLY A 37 15.28 9.19 5.37
C GLY A 37 16.67 9.37 4.77
N LYS A 38 16.89 8.93 3.52
CA LYS A 38 18.21 8.95 2.90
C LYS A 38 18.56 10.38 2.52
N ALA A 39 19.76 10.85 2.86
CA ALA A 39 20.30 12.10 2.31
C ALA A 39 20.41 11.93 0.78
N ALA A 40 19.48 12.54 0.05
CA ALA A 40 19.35 12.41 -1.39
C ALA A 40 19.78 13.71 -2.06
N LEU A 41 20.44 13.60 -3.22
CA LEU A 41 20.88 14.75 -4.01
C LEU A 41 19.77 15.27 -4.94
N GLY A 42 18.57 14.69 -4.84
CA GLY A 42 17.36 14.94 -5.61
C GLY A 42 16.24 14.03 -5.11
N ASP A 43 15.10 14.05 -5.79
CA ASP A 43 13.95 13.20 -5.47
C ASP A 43 14.20 11.76 -5.95
N PHE A 44 14.76 11.60 -7.14
CA PHE A 44 15.08 10.28 -7.71
C PHE A 44 16.37 10.31 -8.55
N ASP A 45 16.91 9.13 -8.83
CA ASP A 45 18.13 8.95 -9.61
C ASP A 45 17.96 7.89 -10.70
N PHE A 46 18.83 7.95 -11.72
CA PHE A 46 18.76 7.06 -12.88
C PHE A 46 18.79 5.58 -12.49
N LYS A 47 19.67 5.21 -11.55
CA LYS A 47 19.81 3.82 -11.11
C LYS A 47 18.58 3.35 -10.35
N GLY A 48 17.97 4.23 -9.54
CA GLY A 48 16.69 3.98 -8.88
C GLY A 48 15.58 3.67 -9.89
N VAL A 49 15.42 4.52 -10.91
CA VAL A 49 14.41 4.34 -11.98
C VAL A 49 14.63 3.04 -12.74
N VAL A 50 15.85 2.78 -13.21
CA VAL A 50 16.18 1.52 -13.92
C VAL A 50 15.88 0.30 -13.05
N LYS A 51 16.23 0.35 -11.75
CA LYS A 51 15.93 -0.74 -10.83
C LYS A 51 14.43 -0.97 -10.70
N ARG A 52 13.63 0.11 -10.65
CA ARG A 52 12.17 0.02 -10.51
C ARG A 52 11.51 -0.53 -11.79
N LEU A 53 11.92 -0.05 -12.96
CA LEU A 53 11.44 -0.58 -14.24
C LEU A 53 11.71 -2.08 -14.37
N LYS A 54 12.89 -2.55 -13.93
CA LYS A 54 13.17 -3.99 -13.88
C LYS A 54 12.24 -4.79 -12.96
N GLN A 55 11.75 -4.18 -11.89
CA GLN A 55 10.76 -4.81 -11.01
C GLN A 55 9.38 -4.93 -11.68
N TYR A 56 9.06 -4.03 -12.60
CA TYR A 56 7.87 -4.13 -13.46
C TYR A 56 8.04 -5.13 -14.62
N GLY A 57 9.19 -5.81 -14.75
CA GLY A 57 9.48 -6.68 -15.88
C GLY A 57 9.87 -5.94 -17.17
N VAL A 58 10.22 -4.65 -17.06
CA VAL A 58 10.52 -3.76 -18.18
C VAL A 58 12.03 -3.57 -18.33
N ASP A 59 12.56 -3.82 -19.53
CA ASP A 59 14.02 -3.78 -19.80
C ASP A 59 14.44 -2.72 -20.84
N TYR A 60 13.63 -1.68 -21.07
CA TYR A 60 14.06 -0.58 -21.93
C TYR A 60 14.81 0.53 -21.17
N ASN A 61 15.67 1.26 -21.90
CA ASN A 61 16.46 2.36 -21.35
C ASN A 61 15.61 3.63 -21.12
N PRO A 62 15.48 4.15 -19.87
CA PRO A 62 14.66 5.33 -19.59
C PRO A 62 15.34 6.67 -19.95
N SER A 63 16.63 6.69 -20.32
CA SER A 63 17.34 7.95 -20.61
C SER A 63 16.64 8.86 -21.64
N PRO A 64 16.08 8.36 -22.77
CA PRO A 64 15.39 9.22 -23.73
C PRO A 64 14.18 9.90 -23.09
N LEU A 65 13.33 9.16 -22.38
CA LEU A 65 12.12 9.69 -21.77
C LEU A 65 12.42 10.67 -20.63
N LEU A 66 13.44 10.37 -19.79
CA LEU A 66 13.92 11.32 -18.79
C LEU A 66 14.46 12.60 -19.43
N SER A 67 15.18 12.51 -20.55
CA SER A 67 15.64 13.71 -21.27
C SER A 67 14.48 14.51 -21.87
N LYS A 68 13.38 13.87 -22.27
CA LYS A 68 12.17 14.53 -22.77
C LYS A 68 11.42 15.22 -21.65
N LEU A 69 11.19 14.53 -20.52
CA LEU A 69 10.59 15.09 -19.30
C LEU A 69 11.31 16.37 -18.84
N GLU A 70 12.64 16.36 -18.88
CA GLU A 70 13.45 17.51 -18.47
C GLU A 70 13.45 18.64 -19.50
N LYS A 71 13.79 18.35 -20.77
CA LYS A 71 14.10 19.41 -21.74
C LYS A 71 12.90 19.93 -22.51
N GLU A 72 11.93 19.07 -22.80
CA GLU A 72 10.79 19.42 -23.65
C GLU A 72 9.58 19.79 -22.79
N TYR A 73 9.34 19.03 -21.71
CA TYR A 73 8.17 19.22 -20.86
C TYR A 73 8.47 19.98 -19.57
N ALA A 74 9.74 20.15 -19.20
CA ALA A 74 10.17 20.83 -17.98
C ALA A 74 9.40 20.37 -16.72
N LEU A 75 9.17 19.04 -16.62
CA LEU A 75 8.46 18.39 -15.51
C LEU A 75 9.43 17.94 -14.41
N ILE A 76 10.70 17.77 -14.77
CA ILE A 76 11.80 17.44 -13.87
C ILE A 76 12.99 18.34 -14.18
N GLU A 77 13.87 18.53 -13.21
CA GLU A 77 15.11 19.27 -13.37
C GLU A 77 16.30 18.50 -12.78
N THR A 78 17.44 18.53 -13.46
CA THR A 78 18.68 17.95 -12.92
C THR A 78 19.06 18.67 -11.62
N SER A 79 19.09 17.93 -10.51
CA SER A 79 19.50 18.45 -9.21
C SER A 79 20.98 18.17 -8.92
N TYR A 80 21.52 17.07 -9.46
CA TYR A 80 22.93 16.73 -9.37
C TYR A 80 23.36 15.82 -10.51
N LYS A 81 24.52 16.08 -11.10
CA LYS A 81 25.10 15.25 -12.15
C LYS A 81 26.62 15.10 -11.97
N SER A 82 27.08 13.86 -12.02
CA SER A 82 28.49 13.49 -12.06
C SER A 82 28.73 12.46 -13.17
N SER A 83 29.97 11.99 -13.31
CA SER A 83 30.32 10.94 -14.29
C SER A 83 29.55 9.63 -14.06
N ASN A 84 29.14 9.35 -12.81
CA ASN A 84 28.57 8.06 -12.42
C ASN A 84 27.14 8.16 -11.84
N GLN A 85 26.62 9.38 -11.64
CA GLN A 85 25.31 9.59 -11.04
C GLN A 85 24.58 10.76 -11.70
N HIS A 86 23.27 10.60 -11.88
CA HIS A 86 22.40 11.66 -12.35
C HIS A 86 21.12 11.59 -11.52
N TRP A 87 20.82 12.71 -10.86
CA TRP A 87 19.68 12.91 -9.97
C TRP A 87 18.81 14.05 -10.50
N TRP A 88 17.51 13.92 -10.28
CA TRP A 88 16.51 14.90 -10.64
C TRP A 88 15.63 15.26 -9.45
N LYS A 89 15.04 16.45 -9.52
CA LYS A 89 13.89 16.86 -8.73
C LYS A 89 12.67 17.02 -9.62
N PHE A 90 11.49 16.81 -9.05
CA PHE A 90 10.25 17.17 -9.71
C PHE A 90 10.06 18.69 -9.65
N VAL A 91 9.64 19.28 -10.77
CA VAL A 91 9.25 20.70 -10.81
C VAL A 91 7.90 20.87 -10.11
N ASP A 92 6.98 19.93 -10.38
CA ASP A 92 5.68 19.81 -9.70
C ASP A 92 5.34 18.32 -9.61
N GLU A 93 5.60 17.72 -8.43
CA GLU A 93 5.34 16.29 -8.20
C GLU A 93 3.84 16.00 -8.19
N GLU A 94 3.04 16.92 -7.65
CA GLU A 94 1.59 16.74 -7.52
C GLU A 94 0.93 16.72 -8.91
N ALA A 95 1.34 17.62 -9.81
CA ALA A 95 0.88 17.63 -11.20
C ALA A 95 1.17 16.31 -11.94
N LEU A 96 2.34 15.70 -11.72
CA LEU A 96 2.68 14.40 -12.32
C LEU A 96 1.83 13.26 -11.75
N ARG A 97 1.52 13.28 -10.45
CA ARG A 97 0.64 12.30 -9.82
C ARG A 97 -0.79 12.43 -10.31
N LEU A 98 -1.30 13.66 -10.41
CA LEU A 98 -2.64 13.92 -10.94
C LEU A 98 -2.78 13.45 -12.39
N ALA A 99 -1.79 13.76 -13.23
CA ALA A 99 -1.81 13.33 -14.64
C ALA A 99 -1.75 11.80 -14.79
N LEU A 100 -0.97 11.09 -13.96
CA LEU A 100 -0.93 9.63 -13.96
C LEU A 100 -2.23 9.00 -13.43
N ASN A 101 -2.82 9.57 -12.38
CA ASN A 101 -4.03 9.02 -11.76
C ASN A 101 -5.27 9.26 -12.63
N GLU A 102 -5.36 10.36 -13.38
CA GLU A 102 -6.48 10.56 -14.32
C GLU A 102 -6.40 9.62 -15.55
N GLU A 103 -5.21 9.26 -16.02
CA GLU A 103 -5.07 8.19 -17.02
C GLU A 103 -5.43 6.80 -16.44
N GLU A 104 -5.17 6.55 -15.15
CA GLU A 104 -5.71 5.37 -14.46
C GLU A 104 -7.24 5.42 -14.29
N GLU A 105 -7.84 6.62 -14.16
CA GLU A 105 -9.29 6.79 -14.10
C GLU A 105 -9.96 6.62 -15.48
N ASP A 106 -9.22 6.81 -16.59
CA ASP A 106 -9.72 6.64 -17.96
C ASP A 106 -9.52 5.22 -18.55
N GLU A 107 -8.82 4.31 -17.86
CA GLU A 107 -8.76 2.86 -18.19
C GLU A 107 -8.92 1.95 -16.96
N GLU A 108 -10.09 2.01 -16.32
CA GLU A 108 -10.92 0.86 -15.92
C GLU A 108 -12.18 1.44 -15.23
N GLU A 109 -13.38 1.16 -15.75
CA GLU A 109 -14.58 1.22 -14.91
C GLU A 109 -14.33 0.26 -13.74
N LEU A 110 -13.78 0.79 -12.64
CA LEU A 110 -13.59 0.04 -11.40
C LEU A 110 -14.97 -0.49 -11.05
N ASP A 111 -15.11 -1.81 -11.12
CA ASP A 111 -16.34 -2.48 -10.74
C ASP A 111 -16.80 -1.86 -9.41
N PRO A 112 -18.02 -1.29 -9.33
CA PRO A 112 -18.50 -0.62 -8.12
C PRO A 112 -18.32 -1.48 -6.86
N GLN A 113 -18.37 -2.79 -7.01
CA GLN A 113 -18.09 -3.76 -5.96
C GLN A 113 -16.63 -3.70 -5.48
N ILE A 114 -15.67 -3.71 -6.40
CA ILE A 114 -14.23 -3.60 -6.10
C ILE A 114 -13.93 -2.26 -5.44
N ALA A 115 -14.50 -1.16 -5.94
CA ALA A 115 -14.33 0.16 -5.35
C ALA A 115 -14.82 0.20 -3.88
N VAL A 116 -15.99 -0.38 -3.61
CA VAL A 116 -16.52 -0.50 -2.24
C VAL A 116 -15.59 -1.34 -1.35
N LEU A 117 -15.07 -2.45 -1.86
CA LEU A 117 -14.13 -3.30 -1.11
C LEU A 117 -12.84 -2.54 -0.76
N LYS A 118 -12.30 -1.74 -1.68
CA LYS A 118 -11.09 -0.92 -1.43
C LYS A 118 -11.34 0.10 -0.32
N VAL A 119 -12.48 0.80 -0.35
CA VAL A 119 -12.88 1.72 0.72
C VAL A 119 -13.01 1.00 2.07
N GLN A 120 -13.61 -0.19 2.08
CA GLN A 120 -13.75 -1.00 3.29
C GLN A 120 -12.39 -1.43 3.85
N VAL A 121 -11.46 -1.87 3.01
CA VAL A 121 -10.10 -2.23 3.42
C VAL A 121 -9.36 -1.03 4.01
N ALA A 122 -9.42 0.12 3.35
CA ALA A 122 -8.80 1.34 3.85
C ALA A 122 -9.33 1.75 5.24
N ALA A 123 -10.64 1.59 5.49
CA ALA A 123 -11.26 1.91 6.77
C ALA A 123 -10.97 0.89 7.90
N LEU A 124 -10.54 -0.33 7.56
CA LEU A 124 -10.32 -1.42 8.53
C LEU A 124 -8.92 -1.45 9.12
N GLU A 125 -8.02 -0.56 8.70
CA GLU A 125 -6.65 -0.40 9.23
C GLU A 125 -5.90 -1.75 9.33
N LEU A 126 -5.92 -2.53 8.25
CA LEU A 126 -5.44 -3.93 8.23
C LEU A 126 -3.97 -4.07 8.66
N ASP A 127 -3.13 -3.08 8.36
CA ASP A 127 -1.72 -3.04 8.77
C ASP A 127 -1.52 -3.07 10.28
N GLU A 128 -2.31 -2.30 11.03
CA GLU A 128 -2.22 -2.29 12.48
C GLU A 128 -2.62 -3.64 13.08
N ALA A 129 -3.69 -4.23 12.52
CA ALA A 129 -4.15 -5.56 12.89
C ALA A 129 -3.07 -6.62 12.62
N LYS A 130 -2.48 -6.62 11.42
CA LYS A 130 -1.38 -7.52 11.02
C LYS A 130 -0.20 -7.39 11.98
N GLU A 131 0.26 -6.17 12.25
CA GLU A 131 1.42 -5.93 13.11
C GLU A 131 1.16 -6.45 14.54
N LYS A 132 -0.03 -6.17 15.09
CA LYS A 132 -0.40 -6.62 16.43
C LYS A 132 -0.51 -8.14 16.52
N LEU A 133 -1.15 -8.78 15.53
CA LEU A 133 -1.26 -10.24 15.45
C LEU A 133 0.12 -10.90 15.31
N ALA A 134 1.00 -10.36 14.47
CA ALA A 134 2.36 -10.85 14.31
C ALA A 134 3.16 -10.76 15.63
N LYS A 135 3.06 -9.64 16.36
CA LYS A 135 3.67 -9.46 17.68
C LYS A 135 3.15 -10.49 18.70
N ILE A 136 1.87 -10.83 18.66
CA ILE A 136 1.29 -11.87 19.53
C ILE A 136 1.84 -13.26 19.16
N ILE A 137 1.86 -13.58 17.86
CA ILE A 137 2.34 -14.87 17.36
C ILE A 137 3.80 -15.10 17.74
N ASN A 138 4.66 -14.10 17.53
CA ASN A 138 6.10 -14.19 17.81
C ASN A 138 6.41 -14.39 19.30
N ARG A 139 5.60 -13.80 20.20
CA ARG A 139 5.78 -13.94 21.66
C ARG A 139 5.35 -15.31 22.21
N LYS A 140 4.69 -16.16 21.42
CA LYS A 140 4.22 -17.52 21.76
C LYS A 140 3.22 -17.61 22.94
N LYS A 141 3.00 -16.55 23.71
CA LYS A 141 1.99 -16.42 24.76
C LYS A 141 1.37 -15.03 24.76
N MET A 142 0.05 -14.97 24.87
CA MET A 142 -0.69 -13.71 25.01
C MET A 142 -0.61 -13.19 26.45
N THR A 143 -0.29 -11.90 26.58
CA THR A 143 -0.45 -11.17 27.85
C THR A 143 -1.92 -10.90 28.16
N VAL A 144 -2.24 -10.40 29.36
CA VAL A 144 -3.61 -9.99 29.71
C VAL A 144 -4.11 -8.89 28.77
N ALA A 145 -3.26 -7.92 28.44
CA ALA A 145 -3.58 -6.87 27.48
C ALA A 145 -3.83 -7.44 26.07
N ASP A 146 -3.01 -8.38 25.62
CA ASP A 146 -3.20 -9.04 24.32
C ASP A 146 -4.51 -9.82 24.26
N LYS A 147 -4.89 -10.52 25.34
CA LYS A 147 -6.17 -11.23 25.41
C LYS A 147 -7.36 -10.28 25.33
N LYS A 148 -7.30 -9.15 26.05
CA LYS A 148 -8.36 -8.13 26.01
C LYS A 148 -8.49 -7.54 24.61
N TRP A 149 -7.37 -7.13 24.02
CA TRP A 149 -7.33 -6.61 22.65
C TRP A 149 -7.84 -7.64 21.65
N PHE A 150 -7.33 -8.88 21.70
CA PHE A 150 -7.70 -9.94 20.76
C PHE A 150 -9.18 -10.31 20.88
N LYS A 151 -9.75 -10.27 22.08
CA LYS A 151 -11.20 -10.42 22.28
C LYS A 151 -11.96 -9.32 21.54
N ASN A 152 -11.65 -8.05 21.80
CA ASN A 152 -12.34 -6.94 21.15
C ASN A 152 -12.19 -7.02 19.63
N PHE A 153 -10.96 -7.21 19.15
CA PHE A 153 -10.67 -7.40 17.73
C PHE A 153 -11.49 -8.54 17.12
N ALA A 154 -11.56 -9.70 17.77
CA ALA A 154 -12.28 -10.87 17.26
C ALA A 154 -13.81 -10.67 17.17
N PHE A 155 -14.39 -9.83 18.03
CA PHE A 155 -15.85 -9.62 18.08
C PHE A 155 -16.31 -8.35 17.37
N GLU A 156 -15.46 -7.34 17.23
CA GLU A 156 -15.82 -6.04 16.65
C GLU A 156 -15.28 -5.88 15.23
N THR A 157 -13.97 -6.09 15.02
CA THR A 157 -13.29 -5.79 13.76
C THR A 157 -13.19 -7.00 12.82
N LEU A 158 -12.79 -8.16 13.35
CA LEU A 158 -12.56 -9.37 12.58
C LEU A 158 -13.78 -9.85 11.76
N PRO A 159 -15.03 -9.71 12.24
CA PRO A 159 -16.20 -10.05 11.43
C PRO A 159 -16.37 -9.17 10.19
N LEU A 160 -15.96 -7.89 10.26
CA LEU A 160 -15.99 -6.98 9.12
C LEU A 160 -14.92 -7.37 8.09
N ILE A 161 -13.71 -7.68 8.56
CA ILE A 161 -12.61 -8.18 7.72
C ILE A 161 -13.00 -9.50 7.05
N ALA A 162 -13.71 -10.38 7.77
CA ALA A 162 -14.18 -11.65 7.22
C ALA A 162 -15.15 -11.47 6.04
N LYS A 163 -16.06 -10.49 6.11
CA LYS A 163 -17.00 -10.17 5.01
C LYS A 163 -16.26 -9.69 3.76
N VAL A 164 -15.21 -8.88 3.93
CA VAL A 164 -14.37 -8.44 2.80
C VAL A 164 -13.65 -9.65 2.20
N ALA A 165 -13.01 -10.46 3.04
CA ALA A 165 -12.28 -11.66 2.60
C ALA A 165 -13.18 -12.67 1.88
N GLU A 166 -14.42 -12.86 2.35
CA GLU A 166 -15.42 -13.72 1.70
C GLU A 166 -15.71 -13.26 0.28
N LYS A 167 -16.07 -11.98 0.10
CA LYS A 167 -16.34 -11.40 -1.23
C LYS A 167 -15.15 -11.51 -2.18
N VAL A 168 -13.95 -11.20 -1.69
CA VAL A 168 -12.70 -11.32 -2.46
C VAL A 168 -12.50 -12.75 -2.98
N LEU A 169 -12.76 -13.76 -2.14
CA LEU A 169 -12.61 -15.16 -2.52
C LEU A 169 -13.73 -15.66 -3.44
N GLU A 170 -14.97 -15.26 -3.19
CA GLU A 170 -16.14 -15.66 -3.98
C GLU A 170 -16.07 -15.11 -5.41
N GLU A 171 -15.64 -13.87 -5.56
CA GLU A 171 -15.53 -13.19 -6.86
C GLU A 171 -14.21 -13.48 -7.57
N GLY A 172 -13.28 -14.19 -6.91
CA GLY A 172 -11.98 -14.52 -7.50
C GLY A 172 -11.08 -13.30 -7.72
N ILE A 173 -11.19 -12.29 -6.86
CA ILE A 173 -10.43 -11.05 -6.96
C ILE A 173 -8.96 -11.31 -6.63
N GLU A 174 -8.07 -10.94 -7.54
CA GLU A 174 -6.61 -11.10 -7.39
C GLU A 174 -5.89 -9.81 -6.92
N ASP A 175 -6.63 -8.75 -6.61
CA ASP A 175 -6.07 -7.48 -6.13
C ASP A 175 -5.27 -7.68 -4.82
N PRO A 176 -3.97 -7.36 -4.80
CA PRO A 176 -3.10 -7.60 -3.63
C PRO A 176 -3.54 -6.88 -2.35
N GLU A 177 -4.11 -5.68 -2.46
CA GLU A 177 -4.58 -4.88 -1.32
C GLU A 177 -5.81 -5.54 -0.69
N LEU A 178 -6.74 -6.01 -1.53
CA LEU A 178 -7.94 -6.70 -1.06
C LEU A 178 -7.62 -8.08 -0.47
N LEU A 179 -6.62 -8.78 -1.02
CA LEU A 179 -6.14 -10.05 -0.50
C LEU A 179 -5.52 -9.96 0.90
N GLU A 180 -5.13 -8.76 1.37
CA GLU A 180 -4.63 -8.57 2.73
C GLU A 180 -5.67 -8.94 3.80
N ALA A 181 -6.96 -8.75 3.52
CA ALA A 181 -8.03 -9.16 4.42
C ALA A 181 -7.97 -10.68 4.70
N VAL A 182 -7.69 -11.48 3.67
CA VAL A 182 -7.50 -12.93 3.79
C VAL A 182 -6.28 -13.25 4.64
N GLU A 183 -5.19 -12.49 4.50
CA GLU A 183 -3.99 -12.66 5.32
C GLU A 183 -4.26 -12.37 6.81
N VAL A 184 -5.00 -11.30 7.11
CA VAL A 184 -5.39 -10.97 8.49
C VAL A 184 -6.18 -12.12 9.12
N ILE A 185 -7.13 -12.72 8.39
CA ILE A 185 -7.89 -13.89 8.86
C ILE A 185 -6.94 -15.06 9.18
N LYS A 186 -5.97 -15.35 8.31
CA LYS A 186 -4.96 -16.40 8.53
C LYS A 186 -4.12 -16.11 9.78
N LEU A 187 -3.71 -14.86 10.01
CA LEU A 187 -2.97 -14.45 11.20
C LEU A 187 -3.82 -14.55 12.47
N ALA A 188 -5.07 -14.13 12.43
CA ALA A 188 -6.01 -14.23 13.55
C ALA A 188 -6.22 -15.70 13.95
N LEU A 189 -6.38 -16.61 12.98
CA LEU A 189 -6.44 -18.05 13.22
C LEU A 189 -5.18 -18.59 13.88
N LYS A 190 -3.98 -18.17 13.44
CA LYS A 190 -2.71 -18.55 14.08
C LYS A 190 -2.63 -18.04 15.52
N ALA A 191 -3.00 -16.78 15.76
CA ALA A 191 -3.00 -16.18 17.09
C ALA A 191 -3.99 -16.87 18.04
N SER A 192 -5.17 -17.28 17.55
CA SER A 192 -6.18 -17.98 18.36
C SER A 192 -5.66 -19.27 19.01
N LYS A 193 -4.74 -19.99 18.33
CA LYS A 193 -4.10 -21.20 18.87
C LYS A 193 -3.24 -20.93 20.10
N LEU A 194 -2.79 -19.70 20.28
CA LEU A 194 -2.03 -19.25 21.46
C LEU A 194 -2.94 -18.78 22.61
N ALA A 195 -4.22 -18.52 22.31
CA ALA A 195 -5.20 -18.14 23.30
C ALA A 195 -5.59 -19.28 24.24
N LYS A 196 -5.10 -20.53 24.02
CA LYS A 196 -5.32 -21.74 24.86
C LYS A 196 -5.54 -21.36 26.32
N VAL A 197 -6.82 -21.28 26.68
CA VAL A 197 -7.24 -20.79 27.97
C VAL A 197 -6.93 -21.89 28.99
N LYS A 198 -5.78 -21.81 29.66
CA LYS A 198 -5.69 -22.39 31.00
C LYS A 198 -6.47 -21.45 31.92
N VAL A 199 -7.76 -21.75 32.13
CA VAL A 199 -8.53 -21.16 33.23
C VAL A 199 -7.89 -21.69 34.50
N SER A 200 -6.93 -20.96 35.05
CA SER A 200 -6.36 -21.28 36.35
C SER A 200 -7.31 -20.76 37.44
N LYS A 201 -8.05 -21.71 38.01
CA LYS A 201 -8.75 -21.72 39.32
C LYS A 201 -9.93 -20.76 39.54
N SER A 202 -11.08 -21.40 39.75
CA SER A 202 -12.32 -20.99 40.43
C SER A 202 -12.89 -19.61 40.10
N LEU A 203 -13.89 -19.58 39.22
CA LEU A 203 -15.00 -18.65 39.40
C LEU A 203 -15.84 -19.18 40.56
N ASP A 204 -15.73 -18.56 41.73
CA ASP A 204 -16.84 -18.55 42.67
C ASP A 204 -17.95 -17.71 42.04
N LEU A 205 -18.97 -18.38 41.52
CA LEU A 205 -20.22 -17.73 41.15
C LEU A 205 -21.08 -17.66 42.42
N PRO A 206 -21.57 -16.47 42.82
CA PRO A 206 -22.56 -16.41 43.88
C PRO A 206 -23.82 -17.16 43.43
N LEU A 207 -24.29 -18.06 44.28
CA LEU A 207 -25.57 -18.75 44.13
C LEU A 207 -26.68 -17.69 44.06
N ILE A 208 -27.30 -17.54 42.90
CA ILE A 208 -28.55 -16.80 42.78
C ILE A 208 -29.62 -17.70 43.38
N SER A 209 -30.05 -17.39 44.60
CA SER A 209 -31.28 -17.90 45.17
C SER A 209 -32.44 -17.38 44.33
N VAL A 210 -33.15 -18.29 43.68
CA VAL A 210 -34.47 -18.00 43.08
C VAL A 210 -35.46 -18.05 44.23
N GLU A 211 -36.01 -16.90 44.62
CA GLU A 211 -37.22 -16.86 45.46
C GLU A 211 -38.42 -17.28 44.62
N GLU A 212 -39.26 -18.15 45.20
CA GLU A 212 -40.45 -18.80 44.61
C GLU A 212 -41.55 -17.83 44.18
#